data_AF-A0A7X1KRU7-F1
#
_entry.id   AF-A0A7X1KRU7-F1
#
_cell.length_a   1.000
_cell.length_b   1.000
_cell.length_c   1.000
_cell.angle_alpha   90.00
_cell.angle_beta   90.00
_cell.angle_gamma   90.00
#
_symmetry.space_group_name_H-M   'P 1'
#
loop_
_entity.id
_entity.type
_entity.pdbx_description
1 polymer ?
#
loop_
_entity_poly.entity_id
_entity_poly.type
_entity_poly.pdbx_seq_one_letter_code
_entity_poly.pdbx_strand_id
1 'polypeptide(L)'
;MEEWAQVKRHIADEITLLCDQHHREKTNGLLPKETVRAADAAPYNLREGTSKPYALHFSGTEATVEIGSNSFTCQDQGHGTVMIPLMVDNTALIGIILSDGHFLLNVVIFDEFNAPVLHIRNNQLVYSITPWDIQLVGTTLTLREGARKILIEFVFSPPNKVKITRGRFLRNGVEILVRPDNILITNNSAVISGCRAHNCYGGLIIGHTKMEISGFMAIQGVPRYLGDRTEALKFERQCLESR
;
A
#
# COMPACT_ATOMS: atom_id res chain seq x y z
N MET A 1 21.10 11.29 22.78
CA MET A 1 20.80 12.53 22.01
C MET A 1 21.59 13.73 22.52
N GLU A 2 22.37 14.39 21.66
CA GLU A 2 22.95 15.73 21.82
C GLU A 2 22.52 16.63 20.66
N GLU A 3 22.39 17.95 20.88
CA GLU A 3 21.92 18.86 19.83
C GLU A 3 23.07 19.36 18.96
N TRP A 4 22.87 19.40 17.64
CA TRP A 4 23.84 19.96 16.69
C TRP A 4 24.32 21.37 17.08
N ALA A 5 23.41 22.21 17.59
CA ALA A 5 23.72 23.56 18.06
C ALA A 5 24.81 23.59 19.14
N GLN A 6 24.95 22.52 19.92
CA GLN A 6 25.94 22.38 20.99
C GLN A 6 27.20 21.63 20.53
N VAL A 7 27.03 20.47 19.90
CA VAL A 7 28.17 19.55 19.65
C VAL A 7 28.77 19.65 18.26
N LYS A 8 28.04 20.23 17.28
CA LYS A 8 28.47 20.42 15.88
C LYS A 8 29.11 19.18 15.24
N ARG A 9 28.61 17.99 15.55
CA ARG A 9 29.03 16.70 15.02
C ARG A 9 27.83 15.76 14.88
N HIS A 10 27.99 14.71 14.08
CA HIS A 10 27.00 13.63 13.93
C HIS A 10 27.60 12.32 14.45
N ILE A 11 27.34 11.99 15.71
CA ILE A 11 27.64 10.68 16.30
C ILE A 11 26.31 9.92 16.40
N ALA A 12 26.27 8.67 15.94
CA ALA A 12 25.03 7.88 15.89
C ALA A 12 24.31 7.82 17.25
N ASP A 13 25.04 7.56 18.33
CA ASP A 13 24.51 7.48 19.71
C ASP A 13 24.02 8.84 20.26
N GLU A 14 24.40 9.94 19.60
CA GLU A 14 23.94 11.29 19.92
C GLU A 14 22.70 11.68 19.11
N ILE A 15 22.17 10.81 18.24
CA ILE A 15 21.04 11.10 17.35
C ILE A 15 19.87 10.18 17.70
N THR A 16 18.67 10.74 17.63
CA THR A 16 17.41 10.01 17.82
C THR A 16 16.42 10.43 16.76
N LEU A 17 15.65 9.47 16.26
CA LEU A 17 14.62 9.70 15.26
C LEU A 17 13.29 10.05 15.95
N LEU A 18 12.69 11.18 15.55
CA LEU A 18 11.39 11.64 16.03
C LEU A 18 10.43 11.74 14.85
N CYS A 19 9.15 11.41 15.06
CA CYS A 19 8.12 11.74 14.09
C CYS A 19 7.91 13.27 14.02
N ASP A 20 7.21 13.73 12.99
CA ASP A 20 6.91 15.15 12.75
C ASP A 20 6.31 15.86 13.98
N GLN A 21 5.36 15.22 14.67
CA GLN A 21 4.73 15.75 15.88
C GLN A 21 5.78 15.98 16.98
N HIS A 22 6.47 14.92 17.41
CA HIS A 22 7.44 15.02 18.51
C HIS A 22 8.67 15.85 18.13
N HIS A 23 9.06 15.85 16.85
CA HIS A 23 10.10 16.72 16.33
C HIS A 23 9.69 18.19 16.47
N ARG A 24 8.45 18.53 16.12
CA ARG A 24 7.89 19.89 16.28
C ARG A 24 7.80 20.28 17.76
N GLU A 25 7.29 19.40 18.63
CA GLU A 25 7.19 19.65 20.06
C GLU A 25 8.58 19.85 20.69
N LYS A 26 9.57 19.02 20.35
CA LYS A 26 10.96 19.16 20.79
C LYS A 26 11.57 20.46 20.29
N THR A 27 11.42 20.77 19.01
CA THR A 27 11.94 22.01 18.40
C THR A 27 11.33 23.25 19.05
N ASN A 28 10.06 23.18 19.46
CA ASN A 28 9.36 24.26 20.16
C ASN A 28 9.64 24.30 21.67
N GLY A 29 10.48 23.40 22.20
CA GLY A 29 10.79 23.31 23.63
C GLY A 29 9.66 22.71 24.51
N LEU A 30 8.63 22.14 23.90
CA LEU A 30 7.49 21.52 24.59
C LEU A 30 7.76 20.06 25.00
N LEU A 31 8.70 19.38 24.34
CA LEU A 31 9.09 18.00 24.65
C LEU A 31 10.50 17.96 25.26
N PRO A 32 10.64 17.65 26.57
CA PRO A 32 11.94 17.61 27.24
C PRO A 32 12.87 16.51 26.70
N LYS A 33 14.18 16.79 26.71
CA LYS A 33 15.24 15.88 26.23
C LYS A 33 15.26 14.58 27.02
N GLU A 34 15.00 14.65 28.31
CA GLU A 34 14.94 13.54 29.26
C GLU A 34 13.79 12.59 28.92
N THR A 35 12.64 13.15 28.53
CA THR A 35 11.49 12.37 28.07
C THR A 35 11.80 11.63 26.78
N VAL A 36 12.49 12.29 25.83
CA VAL A 36 12.94 11.64 24.58
C VAL A 36 13.92 10.51 24.87
N ARG A 37 14.94 10.74 25.72
CA ARG A 37 15.92 9.71 26.12
C ARG A 37 15.27 8.51 26.80
N ALA A 38 14.27 8.74 27.65
CA ALA A 38 13.52 7.67 28.29
C ALA A 38 12.71 6.85 27.27
N ALA A 39 12.12 7.52 26.27
CA ALA A 39 11.37 6.85 25.20
C ALA A 39 12.29 6.05 24.25
N ASP A 40 13.53 6.48 24.03
CA ASP A 40 14.51 5.77 23.20
C ASP A 40 14.87 4.39 23.76
N ALA A 41 14.83 4.21 25.08
CA ALA A 41 15.10 2.92 25.71
C ALA A 41 14.02 1.87 25.42
N ALA A 42 12.79 2.31 25.11
CA ALA A 42 11.67 1.43 24.78
C ALA A 42 10.72 2.11 23.76
N PRO A 43 11.16 2.27 22.49
CA PRO A 43 10.42 2.99 21.47
C PRO A 43 9.05 2.37 21.23
N TYR A 44 8.01 3.22 21.14
CA TYR A 44 6.61 2.78 20.99
C TYR A 44 6.43 1.74 19.87
N ASN A 45 6.98 2.01 18.68
CA ASN A 45 6.81 1.14 17.52
C ASN A 45 7.45 -0.25 17.72
N LEU A 46 8.50 -0.37 18.53
CA LEU A 46 9.12 -1.66 18.84
C LEU A 46 8.29 -2.47 19.85
N ARG A 47 7.59 -1.79 20.77
CA ARG A 47 6.72 -2.46 21.75
C ARG A 47 5.42 -2.95 21.12
N GLU A 48 4.79 -2.09 20.31
CA GLU A 48 3.48 -2.37 19.70
C GLU A 48 3.60 -3.08 18.34
N GLY A 49 4.81 -3.19 17.79
CA GLY A 49 5.09 -3.77 16.47
C GLY A 49 4.54 -2.95 15.29
N THR A 50 3.96 -1.78 15.56
CA THR A 50 3.27 -0.92 14.58
C THR A 50 3.45 0.56 14.89
N SER A 51 3.25 1.42 13.88
CA SER A 51 3.28 2.87 14.03
C SER A 51 1.95 3.47 14.49
N LYS A 52 1.99 4.71 14.99
CA LYS A 52 0.78 5.53 15.16
C LYS A 52 0.07 5.72 13.79
N PRO A 53 -1.27 5.60 13.74
CA PRO A 53 -2.08 5.93 12.56
C PRO A 53 -1.80 7.30 11.95
N TYR A 54 -1.70 7.37 10.62
CA TYR A 54 -1.66 8.62 9.83
C TYR A 54 -2.90 8.73 8.94
N ALA A 55 -3.64 9.84 8.99
CA ALA A 55 -4.91 10.04 8.27
C ALA A 55 -4.69 10.54 6.82
N LEU A 56 -5.35 9.90 5.85
CA LEU A 56 -5.21 10.22 4.41
C LEU A 56 -6.25 11.20 3.83
N HIS A 57 -7.21 11.66 4.63
CA HIS A 57 -8.16 12.74 4.28
C HIS A 57 -8.96 12.57 2.96
N PHE A 58 -9.40 11.36 2.61
CA PHE A 58 -10.29 11.17 1.45
C PHE A 58 -11.74 11.62 1.71
N SER A 59 -12.41 12.14 0.67
CA SER A 59 -13.77 12.68 0.68
C SER A 59 -14.37 12.76 -0.74
N GLY A 60 -15.65 13.12 -0.87
CA GLY A 60 -16.34 13.31 -2.16
C GLY A 60 -17.38 12.22 -2.47
N THR A 61 -17.96 12.26 -3.67
CA THR A 61 -19.07 11.38 -4.11
C THR A 61 -18.65 10.29 -5.10
N GLU A 62 -17.37 10.25 -5.48
CA GLU A 62 -16.79 9.21 -6.33
C GLU A 62 -15.38 8.89 -5.83
N ALA A 63 -15.01 7.61 -5.77
CA ALA A 63 -13.64 7.16 -5.51
C ALA A 63 -13.03 6.56 -6.78
N THR A 64 -11.74 6.81 -6.98
CA THR A 64 -10.96 6.25 -8.10
C THR A 64 -9.72 5.53 -7.58
N VAL A 65 -9.54 4.28 -7.99
CA VAL A 65 -8.30 3.53 -7.78
C VAL A 65 -7.68 3.19 -9.13
N GLU A 66 -6.45 3.66 -9.35
CA GLU A 66 -5.65 3.37 -10.53
C GLU A 66 -4.58 2.32 -10.19
N ILE A 67 -4.51 1.23 -10.97
CA ILE A 67 -3.53 0.15 -10.79
C ILE A 67 -2.89 -0.17 -12.14
N GLY A 68 -1.62 0.20 -12.29
CA GLY A 68 -0.82 -0.07 -13.49
C GLY A 68 -1.53 0.19 -14.81
N SER A 69 -1.87 1.46 -15.06
CA SER A 69 -2.70 1.99 -16.16
C SER A 69 -4.21 1.66 -16.16
N ASN A 70 -4.67 0.74 -15.31
CA ASN A 70 -6.09 0.37 -15.22
C ASN A 70 -6.81 1.25 -14.19
N SER A 71 -8.06 1.63 -14.46
CA SER A 71 -8.85 2.50 -13.58
C SER A 71 -10.14 1.81 -13.14
N PHE A 72 -10.42 1.86 -11.83
CA PHE A 72 -11.65 1.38 -11.22
C PHE A 72 -12.30 2.55 -10.47
N THR A 73 -13.57 2.83 -10.75
CA THR A 73 -14.32 3.88 -10.06
C THR A 73 -15.56 3.35 -9.38
N CYS A 74 -15.97 4.01 -8.29
CA CYS A 74 -17.26 3.79 -7.66
C CYS A 74 -17.87 5.11 -7.20
N GLN A 75 -19.14 5.32 -7.51
CA GLN A 75 -19.93 6.44 -7.00
C GLN A 75 -20.56 6.09 -5.65
N ASP A 76 -20.77 7.12 -4.83
CA ASP A 76 -21.54 7.04 -3.60
C ASP A 76 -22.99 6.60 -3.90
N GLN A 77 -23.36 5.43 -3.39
CA GLN A 77 -24.70 4.86 -3.43
C GLN A 77 -25.32 4.76 -2.02
N GLY A 78 -24.79 5.51 -1.06
CA GLY A 78 -25.14 5.48 0.35
C GLY A 78 -24.21 4.60 1.20
N HIS A 79 -24.55 4.51 2.49
CA HIS A 79 -23.76 3.77 3.48
C HIS A 79 -23.52 2.32 3.06
N GLY A 80 -22.25 1.90 3.06
CA GLY A 80 -21.87 0.54 2.63
C GLY A 80 -21.59 0.41 1.14
N THR A 81 -21.46 1.51 0.40
CA THR A 81 -20.84 1.49 -0.94
C THR A 81 -19.43 0.90 -0.83
N VAL A 82 -19.13 -0.15 -1.57
CA VAL A 82 -17.84 -0.84 -1.54
C VAL A 82 -17.29 -1.02 -2.95
N MET A 83 -15.98 -0.83 -3.08
CA MET A 83 -15.21 -1.23 -4.26
C MET A 83 -13.97 -2.00 -3.82
N ILE A 84 -13.70 -3.13 -4.45
CA ILE A 84 -12.54 -3.99 -4.20
C ILE A 84 -11.75 -4.12 -5.50
N PRO A 85 -10.86 -3.17 -5.83
CA PRO A 85 -10.12 -3.19 -7.09
C PRO A 85 -9.23 -4.42 -7.26
N LEU A 86 -8.75 -4.99 -6.15
CA LEU A 86 -7.90 -6.18 -6.17
C LEU A 86 -8.21 -7.11 -5.00
N MET A 87 -8.58 -8.35 -5.32
CA MET A 87 -8.85 -9.43 -4.36
C MET A 87 -8.07 -10.70 -4.74
N VAL A 88 -7.52 -11.37 -3.73
CA VAL A 88 -6.97 -12.72 -3.87
C VAL A 88 -7.49 -13.62 -2.76
N ASP A 89 -8.08 -14.75 -3.11
CA ASP A 89 -8.62 -15.76 -2.17
C ASP A 89 -9.45 -15.16 -1.03
N ASN A 90 -10.48 -14.40 -1.40
CA ASN A 90 -11.39 -13.71 -0.47
C ASN A 90 -10.70 -12.67 0.43
N THR A 91 -9.44 -12.30 0.15
CA THR A 91 -8.71 -11.23 0.82
C THR A 91 -8.70 -10.00 -0.09
N ALA A 92 -9.42 -8.94 0.30
CA ALA A 92 -9.34 -7.65 -0.38
C ALA A 92 -7.97 -7.01 -0.12
N LEU A 93 -7.07 -7.09 -1.09
CA LEU A 93 -5.73 -6.49 -0.98
C LEU A 93 -5.79 -4.98 -1.10
N ILE A 94 -6.75 -4.50 -1.90
CA ILE A 94 -7.12 -3.08 -2.02
C ILE A 94 -8.64 -3.01 -1.98
N GLY A 95 -9.17 -2.12 -1.15
CA GLY A 95 -10.59 -1.85 -1.03
C GLY A 95 -10.88 -0.41 -0.63
N ILE A 96 -12.05 0.07 -1.03
CA ILE A 96 -12.66 1.32 -0.60
C ILE A 96 -14.00 0.97 0.01
N ILE A 97 -14.32 1.57 1.16
CA ILE A 97 -15.64 1.48 1.79
C ILE A 97 -16.11 2.91 2.05
N LEU A 98 -17.35 3.25 1.68
CA LEU A 98 -17.96 4.50 2.10
C LEU A 98 -18.60 4.32 3.48
N SER A 99 -18.18 5.16 4.42
CA SER A 99 -18.73 5.21 5.77
C SER A 99 -18.79 6.67 6.22
N ASP A 100 -19.91 7.07 6.82
CA ASP A 100 -20.17 8.43 7.31
C ASP A 100 -19.89 9.54 6.27
N GLY A 101 -20.16 9.27 4.98
CA GLY A 101 -19.91 10.23 3.88
C GLY A 101 -18.43 10.36 3.47
N HIS A 102 -17.56 9.48 3.95
CA HIS A 102 -16.14 9.46 3.64
C HIS A 102 -15.70 8.12 3.03
N PHE A 103 -14.84 8.19 2.00
CA PHE A 103 -14.20 7.00 1.45
C PHE A 103 -13.06 6.55 2.35
N LEU A 104 -13.14 5.30 2.80
CA LEU A 104 -12.19 4.64 3.66
C LEU A 104 -11.35 3.66 2.83
N LEU A 105 -10.11 4.03 2.55
CA LEU A 105 -9.10 3.19 1.93
C LEU A 105 -8.66 2.10 2.89
N ASN A 106 -8.74 0.87 2.40
CA ASN A 106 -8.24 -0.33 3.03
C ASN A 106 -7.25 -1.01 2.10
N VAL A 107 -6.03 -1.25 2.59
CA VAL A 107 -4.97 -1.93 1.82
C VAL A 107 -4.26 -2.88 2.75
N VAL A 108 -4.00 -4.10 2.30
CA VAL A 108 -3.12 -5.04 3.01
C VAL A 108 -2.09 -5.63 2.06
N ILE A 109 -0.83 -5.53 2.45
CA ILE A 109 0.32 -6.00 1.70
C ILE A 109 1.00 -7.07 2.50
N PHE A 110 1.37 -8.16 1.84
CA PHE A 110 2.04 -9.30 2.45
C PHE A 110 3.44 -9.50 1.89
N ASP A 111 4.29 -10.13 2.67
CA ASP A 111 5.54 -10.72 2.21
C ASP A 111 5.33 -12.10 1.58
N GLU A 112 6.43 -12.75 1.23
CA GLU A 112 6.48 -14.09 0.64
C GLU A 112 6.02 -15.22 1.57
N PHE A 113 5.95 -14.97 2.88
CA PHE A 113 5.47 -15.91 3.89
C PHE A 113 3.99 -15.67 4.26
N ASN A 114 3.28 -14.78 3.54
CA ASN A 114 1.92 -14.32 3.85
C ASN A 114 1.82 -13.56 5.19
N ALA A 115 2.91 -12.98 5.70
CA ALA A 115 2.85 -12.07 6.83
C ALA A 115 2.55 -10.64 6.35
N PRO A 116 1.60 -9.92 6.98
CA PRO A 116 1.27 -8.55 6.59
C PRO A 116 2.41 -7.60 6.96
N VAL A 117 2.89 -6.84 5.97
CA VAL A 117 4.00 -5.87 6.13
C VAL A 117 3.51 -4.42 6.13
N LEU A 118 2.38 -4.15 5.48
CA LEU A 118 1.74 -2.85 5.44
C LEU A 118 0.23 -3.02 5.48
N HIS A 119 -0.45 -2.18 6.26
CA HIS A 119 -1.90 -2.14 6.36
C HIS A 119 -2.39 -0.69 6.39
N ILE A 120 -3.15 -0.27 5.39
CA ILE A 120 -3.97 0.94 5.51
C ILE A 120 -5.33 0.49 6.00
N ARG A 121 -5.76 0.90 7.19
CA ARG A 121 -7.07 0.58 7.77
C ARG A 121 -7.90 1.84 7.83
N ASN A 122 -8.97 1.93 7.06
CA ASN A 122 -9.86 3.09 7.08
C ASN A 122 -9.13 4.43 7.01
N ASN A 123 -8.32 4.64 5.96
CA ASN A 123 -7.46 5.82 5.78
C ASN A 123 -6.34 5.99 6.80
N GLN A 124 -6.13 5.03 7.69
CA GLN A 124 -5.05 5.06 8.66
C GLN A 124 -3.90 4.17 8.22
N LEU A 125 -2.75 4.78 7.98
CA LEU A 125 -1.53 4.06 7.65
C LEU A 125 -0.97 3.36 8.91
N VAL A 126 -0.84 2.04 8.85
CA VAL A 126 -0.24 1.19 9.88
C VAL A 126 0.78 0.26 9.21
N TYR A 127 2.03 0.27 9.65
CA TYR A 127 3.07 -0.58 9.05
C TYR A 127 3.83 -1.38 10.10
N SER A 128 4.32 -2.55 9.66
CA SER A 128 5.23 -3.38 10.44
C SER A 128 6.61 -2.72 10.56
N ILE A 129 7.38 -3.10 11.59
CA ILE A 129 8.80 -2.74 11.73
C ILE A 129 9.73 -3.61 10.85
N THR A 130 9.20 -4.65 10.19
CA THR A 130 9.98 -5.58 9.36
C THR A 130 10.47 -5.06 8.01
N PRO A 131 9.79 -4.13 7.31
CA PRO A 131 10.27 -3.62 6.03
C PRO A 131 11.56 -2.84 6.15
N TRP A 132 12.34 -2.82 5.06
CA TRP A 132 13.64 -2.15 5.03
C TRP A 132 13.51 -0.62 5.18
N ASP A 133 12.57 -0.03 4.44
CA ASP A 133 12.33 1.42 4.47
C ASP A 133 10.90 1.75 4.05
N ILE A 134 10.27 2.69 4.76
CA ILE A 134 8.93 3.20 4.51
C ILE A 134 9.00 4.71 4.51
N GLN A 135 8.68 5.32 3.37
CA GLN A 135 8.77 6.76 3.20
C GLN A 135 7.45 7.30 2.68
N LEU A 136 6.87 8.25 3.39
CA LEU A 136 5.80 9.10 2.89
C LEU A 136 6.40 10.48 2.60
N VAL A 137 6.63 10.79 1.33
CA VAL A 137 7.17 12.09 0.89
C VAL A 137 6.11 12.80 0.06
N GLY A 138 5.61 13.94 0.57
CA GLY A 138 4.46 14.61 -0.01
C GLY A 138 3.24 13.69 0.03
N THR A 139 2.75 13.27 -1.14
CA THR A 139 1.63 12.33 -1.27
C THR A 139 2.04 10.94 -1.76
N THR A 140 3.35 10.68 -1.85
CA THR A 140 3.87 9.40 -2.33
C THR A 140 4.35 8.55 -1.16
N LEU A 141 3.71 7.40 -0.96
CA LEU A 141 4.14 6.37 -0.02
C LEU A 141 4.93 5.30 -0.77
N THR A 142 6.19 5.12 -0.41
CA THR A 142 7.07 4.09 -0.96
C THR A 142 7.48 3.12 0.15
N LEU A 143 7.23 1.83 -0.10
CA LEU A 143 7.66 0.71 0.74
C LEU A 143 8.76 -0.05 0.01
N ARG A 144 9.88 -0.31 0.69
CA ARG A 144 11.03 -1.06 0.14
C ARG A 144 11.32 -2.29 0.97
N GLU A 145 11.65 -3.37 0.28
CA GLU A 145 12.09 -4.65 0.88
C GLU A 145 13.62 -4.82 0.81
N GLY A 146 14.33 -3.83 0.27
CA GLY A 146 15.79 -3.78 0.21
C GLY A 146 16.28 -2.59 -0.59
N ALA A 147 17.60 -2.42 -0.66
CA ALA A 147 18.23 -1.34 -1.41
C ALA A 147 17.75 -1.35 -2.87
N ARG A 148 17.10 -0.26 -3.31
CA ARG A 148 16.53 -0.09 -4.66
C ARG A 148 15.41 -1.09 -5.03
N LYS A 149 14.94 -1.93 -4.10
CA LYS A 149 13.87 -2.91 -4.31
C LYS A 149 12.56 -2.36 -3.75
N ILE A 150 11.81 -1.64 -4.60
CA ILE A 150 10.48 -1.12 -4.26
C ILE A 150 9.53 -2.31 -4.18
N LEU A 151 8.92 -2.51 -3.01
CA LEU A 151 7.84 -3.45 -2.83
C LEU A 151 6.56 -2.84 -3.39
N ILE A 152 6.19 -1.63 -2.93
CA ILE A 152 5.00 -0.90 -3.40
C ILE A 152 5.23 0.61 -3.39
N GLU A 153 4.59 1.30 -4.32
CA GLU A 153 4.49 2.76 -4.42
C GLU A 153 3.03 3.18 -4.61
N PHE A 154 2.50 3.94 -3.64
CA PHE A 154 1.21 4.61 -3.74
C PHE A 154 1.44 6.10 -3.98
N VAL A 155 0.63 6.68 -4.85
CA VAL A 155 0.46 8.13 -4.96
C VAL A 155 -0.96 8.46 -4.56
N PHE A 156 -1.11 9.16 -3.44
CA PHE A 156 -2.38 9.66 -2.98
C PHE A 156 -2.70 10.98 -3.69
N SER A 157 -3.91 11.12 -4.18
CA SER A 157 -4.42 12.34 -4.78
C SER A 157 -5.78 12.65 -4.18
N PRO A 158 -5.81 13.17 -2.94
CA PRO A 158 -7.06 13.65 -2.34
C PRO A 158 -7.76 14.66 -3.27
N PRO A 159 -9.09 14.72 -3.25
CA PRO A 159 -9.94 14.12 -2.22
C PRO A 159 -10.27 12.64 -2.45
N ASN A 160 -10.04 12.05 -3.62
CA ASN A 160 -10.73 10.80 -3.94
C ASN A 160 -9.97 9.80 -4.83
N LYS A 161 -8.70 10.04 -5.10
CA LYS A 161 -7.91 9.18 -5.99
C LYS A 161 -6.71 8.56 -5.28
N VAL A 162 -6.50 7.28 -5.55
CA VAL A 162 -5.30 6.54 -5.15
C VAL A 162 -4.73 5.86 -6.39
N LYS A 163 -3.44 6.07 -6.63
CA LYS A 163 -2.73 5.43 -7.74
C LYS A 163 -1.65 4.49 -7.20
N ILE A 164 -1.63 3.26 -7.71
CA ILE A 164 -0.59 2.28 -7.49
C ILE A 164 0.23 2.19 -8.77
N THR A 165 1.38 2.86 -8.75
CA THR A 165 2.29 2.99 -9.90
C THR A 165 3.21 1.78 -10.03
N ARG A 166 3.64 1.24 -8.90
CA ARG A 166 4.52 0.06 -8.81
C ARG A 166 4.10 -0.79 -7.61
N GLY A 167 4.15 -2.09 -7.77
CA GLY A 167 3.81 -2.98 -6.66
C GLY A 167 4.09 -4.44 -6.94
N ARG A 168 4.33 -5.20 -5.88
CA ARG A 168 4.30 -6.65 -5.87
C ARG A 168 3.31 -7.08 -4.81
N PHE A 169 2.15 -7.56 -5.24
CA PHE A 169 1.11 -8.09 -4.35
C PHE A 169 1.25 -9.60 -4.28
N LEU A 170 1.35 -10.11 -3.06
CA LEU A 170 1.49 -11.52 -2.77
C LEU A 170 0.33 -11.97 -1.88
N ARG A 171 -0.27 -13.10 -2.22
CA ARG A 171 -1.20 -13.80 -1.33
C ARG A 171 -1.38 -15.24 -1.78
N ASN A 172 -1.21 -16.19 -0.86
CA ASN A 172 -1.46 -17.62 -1.07
C ASN A 172 -0.86 -18.17 -2.38
N GLY A 173 0.38 -17.79 -2.69
CA GLY A 173 1.08 -18.25 -3.89
C GLY A 173 0.69 -17.57 -5.21
N VAL A 174 -0.16 -16.55 -5.18
CA VAL A 174 -0.36 -15.62 -6.30
C VAL A 174 0.59 -14.44 -6.17
N GLU A 175 1.23 -14.10 -7.28
CA GLU A 175 2.04 -12.91 -7.44
C GLU A 175 1.48 -12.03 -8.56
N ILE A 176 1.23 -10.78 -8.20
CA ILE A 176 0.74 -9.76 -9.12
C ILE A 176 1.75 -8.61 -9.11
N LEU A 177 2.32 -8.34 -10.26
CA LEU A 177 3.22 -7.22 -10.47
C LEU A 177 2.43 -6.06 -11.06
N VAL A 178 2.48 -4.92 -10.37
CA VAL A 178 1.96 -3.65 -10.86
C VAL A 178 3.15 -2.84 -11.36
N ARG A 179 3.04 -2.35 -12.58
CA ARG A 179 4.00 -1.48 -13.26
C ARG A 179 3.27 -0.26 -13.81
N PRO A 180 3.96 0.83 -14.20
CA PRO A 180 3.30 2.05 -14.64
C PRO A 180 2.24 1.82 -15.71
N ASP A 181 2.50 0.91 -16.65
CA ASP A 181 1.70 0.72 -17.85
C ASP A 181 0.83 -0.54 -17.82
N ASN A 182 1.00 -1.43 -16.83
CA ASN A 182 0.25 -2.69 -16.79
C ASN A 182 0.23 -3.36 -15.40
N ILE A 183 -0.66 -4.34 -15.31
CA ILE A 183 -0.64 -5.40 -14.31
C ILE A 183 -0.18 -6.69 -15.00
N LEU A 184 0.66 -7.47 -14.33
CA LEU A 184 1.05 -8.82 -14.73
C LEU A 184 0.73 -9.80 -13.59
N ILE A 185 -0.08 -10.82 -13.88
CA ILE A 185 -0.27 -11.96 -12.99
C ILE A 185 0.74 -13.03 -13.42
N THR A 186 1.83 -13.21 -12.66
CA THR A 186 2.97 -14.01 -13.12
C THR A 186 2.65 -15.49 -13.19
N ASN A 187 1.68 -15.94 -12.41
CA ASN A 187 1.23 -17.33 -12.32
C ASN A 187 0.66 -17.91 -13.63
N ASN A 188 0.08 -17.07 -14.49
CA ASN A 188 -0.51 -17.48 -15.77
C ASN A 188 -0.15 -16.53 -16.92
N SER A 189 0.83 -15.65 -16.71
CA SER A 189 1.29 -14.64 -17.66
C SER A 189 0.18 -13.71 -18.17
N ALA A 190 -0.88 -13.47 -17.40
CA ALA A 190 -1.93 -12.53 -17.82
C ALA A 190 -1.46 -11.08 -17.70
N VAL A 191 -1.47 -10.35 -18.82
CA VAL A 191 -1.11 -8.93 -18.91
C VAL A 191 -2.38 -8.10 -19.08
N ILE A 192 -2.59 -7.10 -18.22
CA ILE A 192 -3.82 -6.28 -18.20
C ILE A 192 -3.43 -4.82 -18.15
N SER A 193 -3.94 -4.02 -19.08
CA SER A 193 -3.54 -2.62 -19.20
C SER A 193 -4.52 -1.80 -20.03
N GLY A 194 -4.64 -0.52 -19.68
CA GLY A 194 -5.54 0.43 -20.34
C GLY A 194 -7.04 0.19 -20.09
N CYS A 195 -7.40 -0.66 -19.13
CA CYS A 195 -8.80 -0.95 -18.83
C CYS A 195 -9.44 0.13 -17.96
N ARG A 196 -10.74 0.37 -18.17
CA ARG A 196 -11.56 1.25 -17.31
C ARG A 196 -12.83 0.52 -16.90
N ALA A 197 -13.08 0.44 -15.61
CA ALA A 197 -14.30 -0.10 -15.03
C ALA A 197 -14.99 0.99 -14.19
N HIS A 198 -16.25 1.27 -14.50
CA HIS A 198 -17.06 2.28 -13.82
C HIS A 198 -18.09 1.61 -12.91
N ASN A 199 -18.28 2.15 -11.71
CA ASN A 199 -19.20 1.61 -10.69
C ASN A 199 -18.97 0.11 -10.42
N CYS A 200 -17.70 -0.25 -10.22
CA CYS A 200 -17.26 -1.63 -10.13
C CYS A 200 -17.19 -2.08 -8.66
N TYR A 201 -17.89 -3.16 -8.31
CA TYR A 201 -17.81 -3.75 -6.96
C TYR A 201 -16.51 -4.52 -6.77
N GLY A 202 -16.14 -5.40 -7.70
CA GLY A 202 -14.85 -6.09 -7.72
C GLY A 202 -14.07 -5.81 -8.99
N GLY A 203 -12.84 -5.31 -8.89
CA GLY A 203 -11.98 -5.09 -10.06
C GLY A 203 -11.40 -6.41 -10.57
N LEU A 204 -10.23 -6.76 -10.05
CA LEU A 204 -9.52 -7.98 -10.35
C LEU A 204 -9.70 -9.00 -9.20
N ILE A 205 -10.41 -10.09 -9.48
CA ILE A 205 -10.73 -11.13 -8.50
C ILE A 205 -9.97 -12.41 -8.86
N ILE A 206 -9.03 -12.84 -8.03
CA ILE A 206 -8.20 -14.02 -8.30
C ILE A 206 -8.42 -15.09 -7.23
N GLY A 207 -8.61 -16.33 -7.68
CA GLY A 207 -8.77 -17.48 -6.82
C GLY A 207 -10.14 -17.54 -6.15
N HIS A 208 -10.19 -18.23 -5.01
CA HIS A 208 -11.45 -18.58 -4.36
C HIS A 208 -12.14 -17.36 -3.74
N THR A 209 -13.43 -17.18 -4.02
CA THR A 209 -14.28 -16.18 -3.35
C THR A 209 -15.46 -16.85 -2.68
N LYS A 210 -15.71 -16.51 -1.41
CA LYS A 210 -16.85 -17.06 -0.66
C LYS A 210 -18.17 -16.39 -1.04
N MET A 211 -18.11 -15.13 -1.49
CA MET A 211 -19.25 -14.35 -1.93
C MET A 211 -19.18 -14.18 -3.46
N GLU A 212 -20.32 -14.32 -4.14
CA GLU A 212 -20.45 -13.92 -5.53
C GLU A 212 -20.43 -12.40 -5.60
N ILE A 213 -19.27 -11.84 -5.92
CA ILE A 213 -19.09 -10.42 -6.18
C ILE A 213 -19.06 -10.19 -7.68
N SER A 214 -19.82 -9.21 -8.16
CA SER A 214 -19.74 -8.80 -9.56
C SER A 214 -18.36 -8.18 -9.82
N GLY A 215 -17.68 -8.71 -10.84
CA GLY A 215 -16.29 -8.43 -11.13
C GLY A 215 -16.09 -7.81 -12.50
N PHE A 216 -15.11 -6.93 -12.67
CA PHE A 216 -14.57 -6.59 -14.00
C PHE A 216 -13.88 -7.81 -14.61
N MET A 217 -13.06 -8.52 -13.81
CA MET A 217 -12.39 -9.75 -14.23
C MET A 217 -12.26 -10.72 -13.06
N ALA A 218 -12.62 -11.98 -13.28
CA ALA A 218 -12.45 -13.06 -12.30
C ALA A 218 -11.63 -14.21 -12.89
N ILE A 219 -10.58 -14.64 -12.18
CA ILE A 219 -9.71 -15.76 -12.56
C ILE A 219 -9.70 -16.77 -11.40
N GLN A 220 -10.57 -17.78 -11.48
CA GLN A 220 -10.74 -18.78 -10.41
C GLN A 220 -9.59 -19.80 -10.37
N GLY A 221 -9.16 -20.28 -11.54
CA GLY A 221 -8.09 -21.27 -11.68
C GLY A 221 -6.75 -20.64 -12.04
N VAL A 222 -5.95 -20.26 -11.04
CA VAL A 222 -4.60 -19.74 -11.28
C VAL A 222 -3.55 -20.70 -10.69
N PRO A 223 -2.55 -21.15 -11.48
CA PRO A 223 -1.52 -22.07 -10.98
C PRO A 223 -0.75 -21.44 -9.82
N ARG A 224 -0.75 -22.09 -8.65
CA ARG A 224 -0.01 -21.59 -7.47
C ARG A 224 1.36 -22.25 -7.41
N TYR A 225 2.40 -21.50 -7.06
CA TYR A 225 3.75 -21.99 -6.78
C TYR A 225 4.48 -22.71 -7.94
N LEU A 226 3.95 -22.68 -9.18
CA LEU A 226 4.46 -23.45 -10.32
C LEU A 226 4.80 -22.60 -11.56
N GLY A 227 4.76 -21.26 -11.45
CA GLY A 227 5.06 -20.35 -12.57
C GLY A 227 6.53 -19.98 -12.67
N ASP A 228 7.06 -19.85 -13.89
CA ASP A 228 8.37 -19.23 -14.14
C ASP A 228 8.20 -17.72 -14.32
N ARG A 229 8.58 -16.97 -13.29
CA ARG A 229 8.53 -15.49 -13.31
C ARG A 229 9.35 -14.91 -14.46
N THR A 230 10.45 -15.54 -14.85
CA THR A 230 11.31 -15.06 -15.94
C THR A 230 10.58 -15.11 -17.28
N GLU A 231 9.89 -16.21 -17.55
CA GLU A 231 9.09 -16.37 -18.77
C GLU A 231 7.89 -15.43 -18.78
N ALA A 232 7.19 -15.26 -17.65
CA ALA A 232 6.09 -14.29 -17.55
C ALA A 232 6.56 -12.85 -17.85
N LEU A 233 7.76 -12.47 -17.38
CA LEU A 233 8.37 -11.16 -17.65
C LEU A 233 8.86 -11.00 -19.11
N LYS A 234 9.19 -12.10 -19.80
CA LYS A 234 9.48 -12.06 -21.24
C LYS A 234 8.20 -11.86 -22.04
N PHE A 235 7.16 -12.63 -21.71
CA PHE A 235 5.85 -12.52 -22.35
C PHE A 235 5.26 -11.12 -22.18
N GLU A 236 5.32 -10.55 -20.98
CA GLU A 236 4.89 -9.17 -20.73
C GLU A 236 5.55 -8.16 -21.68
N ARG A 237 6.87 -8.25 -21.87
CA ARG A 237 7.61 -7.35 -22.78
C ARG A 237 7.12 -7.50 -24.22
N GLN A 238 6.90 -8.72 -24.70
CA GLN A 238 6.36 -8.98 -26.03
C GLN A 238 4.97 -8.35 -26.23
N CYS A 239 4.10 -8.44 -25.21
CA CYS A 239 2.77 -7.82 -25.26
C CYS A 239 2.81 -6.29 -25.28
N LEU A 240 3.82 -5.66 -24.67
CA LEU A 240 3.95 -4.20 -24.64
C LEU A 240 4.62 -3.66 -25.91
N GLU A 241 5.55 -4.39 -26.51
CA GLU A 241 6.20 -4.03 -27.78
C GLU A 241 5.26 -4.12 -29.00
N SER A 242 4.16 -4.85 -28.87
CA SER A 242 3.16 -5.05 -29.93
C SER A 242 2.00 -4.04 -29.92
N ARG A 243 2.07 -3.01 -29.07
CA ARG A 243 1.08 -1.93 -28.95
C ARG A 243 1.57 -0.64 -29.58
#